data_AF-A0A7J6ENS7-F1
#
_entry.id   AF-A0A7J6ENS7-F1
#
_cell.length_a   1.000
_cell.length_b   1.000
_cell.length_c   1.000
_cell.angle_alpha   90.00
_cell.angle_beta   90.00
_cell.angle_gamma   90.00
#
_symmetry.space_group_name_H-M   'P 1'
#
loop_
_entity.id
_entity.type
_entity.pdbx_description
1 polymer ?
#
loop_
_entity_poly.entity_id
_entity_poly.type
_entity_poly.pdbx_seq_one_letter_code
_entity_poly.pdbx_strand_id
1 'polypeptide(L)'
;MEDTDQEMEFQLFVETYQLPEPLIKERDAIYESLTYSSELYVSAGLIWKTSRDMQEQTIFIVNIPLMNSLGTSIVNGIYRIVINQILQSLSGDPVFSESLCKELQKKFFQQRCELGRIGRRNMNRRMNLDIPQNNTFLLPRDILAAVDHLIGMKFRMGILDDMNHLKNKRIRSVANLLQDQFGLALVRLENIVRGTMSGAIRDKLIPTPQNFVTSTTLTTTFESFFGLHPLSQVLDRTNPLTQIVHGRKLSYLGHGGLTGRTASFRIRDIHPSHYGHICPIDTSEGINVGLIGSLSIHARIGPWGSLESPFYEISERSKKVRMLYLSPSRNEYYMVAAGNSLALNRGSREEQVVPARYRQEFLTIEWE
;
A
#
# COMPACT_ATOMS: atom_id res chain seq x y z
N MET A 1 -12.31 -0.29 -24.01
CA MET A 1 -12.22 1.18 -24.17
C MET A 1 -13.02 1.49 -25.42
N GLU A 2 -14.09 2.27 -25.32
CA GLU A 2 -14.95 2.57 -26.46
C GLU A 2 -14.68 3.98 -26.98
N ASP A 3 -14.80 4.16 -28.29
CA ASP A 3 -14.84 5.48 -28.89
C ASP A 3 -16.16 6.22 -28.56
N THR A 4 -16.11 7.54 -28.63
CA THR A 4 -17.25 8.46 -28.42
C THR A 4 -18.42 8.16 -29.34
N ASP A 5 -18.17 7.71 -30.57
CA ASP A 5 -19.20 7.37 -31.57
C ASP A 5 -19.57 5.87 -31.55
N GLN A 6 -18.99 5.09 -30.61
CA GLN A 6 -19.20 3.65 -30.42
C GLN A 6 -18.92 2.75 -31.64
N GLU A 7 -18.18 3.23 -32.66
CA GLU A 7 -17.90 2.44 -33.86
C GLU A 7 -16.80 1.39 -33.67
N MET A 8 -15.84 1.69 -32.79
CA MET A 8 -14.69 0.83 -32.50
C MET A 8 -14.53 0.64 -30.98
N GLU A 9 -14.03 -0.54 -30.60
CA GLU A 9 -13.65 -0.86 -29.22
C GLU A 9 -12.25 -1.44 -29.17
N PHE A 10 -11.40 -0.88 -28.30
CA PHE A 10 -10.06 -1.39 -28.00
C PHE A 10 -10.05 -2.06 -26.62
N GLN A 11 -9.54 -3.29 -26.55
CA GLN A 11 -9.48 -4.09 -25.33
C GLN A 11 -8.08 -4.64 -25.09
N LEU A 12 -7.62 -4.57 -23.83
CA LEU A 12 -6.42 -5.27 -23.38
C LEU A 12 -6.84 -6.55 -22.65
N PHE A 13 -6.37 -7.70 -23.11
CA PHE A 13 -6.62 -9.00 -22.50
C PHE A 13 -5.52 -9.28 -21.46
N VAL A 14 -5.74 -8.77 -20.24
CA VAL A 14 -4.74 -8.81 -19.15
C VAL A 14 -4.51 -10.23 -18.61
N GLU A 15 -5.41 -11.18 -18.86
CA GLU A 15 -5.26 -12.57 -18.46
C GLU A 15 -4.10 -13.28 -19.17
N THR A 16 -3.69 -12.76 -20.34
CA THR A 16 -2.59 -13.27 -21.15
C THR A 16 -1.50 -12.21 -21.30
N TYR A 17 -0.64 -12.08 -20.30
CA TYR A 17 0.57 -11.27 -20.38
C TYR A 17 1.82 -12.15 -20.46
N GLN A 18 2.86 -11.64 -21.12
CA GLN A 18 4.18 -12.25 -21.16
C GLN A 18 5.20 -11.29 -20.56
N LEU A 19 6.02 -11.81 -19.66
CA LEU A 19 7.12 -11.09 -19.03
C LEU A 19 8.37 -11.98 -19.13
N PRO A 20 9.10 -11.95 -20.25
CA PRO A 20 10.27 -12.76 -20.49
C PRO A 20 11.43 -12.34 -19.57
N GLU A 21 12.45 -13.18 -19.44
CA GLU A 21 13.65 -12.80 -18.69
C GLU A 21 14.34 -11.58 -19.34
N PRO A 22 14.96 -10.70 -18.53
CA PRO A 22 15.72 -9.57 -19.04
C PRO A 22 16.80 -9.98 -20.04
N LEU A 23 16.93 -9.19 -21.11
CA LEU A 23 17.94 -9.40 -22.14
C LEU A 23 19.38 -9.23 -21.63
N ILE A 24 19.56 -8.41 -20.59
CA ILE A 24 20.85 -8.10 -19.97
C ILE A 24 20.89 -8.64 -18.54
N LYS A 25 22.08 -9.03 -18.06
CA LYS A 25 22.26 -9.41 -16.66
C LYS A 25 22.39 -8.17 -15.77
N GLU A 26 22.17 -8.33 -14.47
CA GLU A 26 22.32 -7.26 -13.48
C GLU A 26 23.71 -6.58 -13.54
N ARG A 27 24.77 -7.36 -13.78
CA ARG A 27 26.14 -6.83 -13.89
C ARG A 27 26.29 -5.92 -15.10
N ASP A 28 25.81 -6.35 -16.25
CA ASP A 28 25.93 -5.62 -17.52
C ASP A 28 25.13 -4.31 -17.45
N ALA A 29 23.95 -4.35 -16.82
CA ALA A 29 23.16 -3.14 -16.57
C ALA A 29 23.93 -2.07 -15.77
N ILE A 30 24.80 -2.48 -14.85
CA ILE A 30 25.65 -1.56 -14.08
C ILE A 30 26.78 -1.01 -14.93
N TYR A 31 27.52 -1.89 -15.62
CA TYR A 31 28.67 -1.48 -16.43
C TYR A 31 28.27 -0.56 -17.58
N GLU A 32 27.13 -0.83 -18.22
CA GLU A 32 26.61 -0.06 -19.35
C GLU A 32 25.71 1.11 -18.93
N SER A 33 25.53 1.32 -17.62
CA SER A 33 24.64 2.38 -17.08
C SER A 33 23.19 2.27 -17.58
N LEU A 34 22.69 1.04 -17.76
CA LEU A 34 21.33 0.73 -18.20
C LEU A 34 20.41 0.38 -17.03
N THR A 35 19.11 0.30 -17.30
CA THR A 35 18.09 -0.15 -16.33
C THR A 35 17.83 -1.64 -16.50
N TYR A 36 18.00 -2.40 -15.41
CA TYR A 36 17.67 -3.84 -15.40
C TYR A 36 16.16 -3.99 -15.41
N SER A 37 15.62 -4.39 -16.56
CA SER A 37 14.18 -4.42 -16.81
C SER A 37 13.78 -5.60 -17.70
N SER A 38 12.49 -5.94 -17.66
CA SER A 38 11.87 -6.95 -18.51
C SER A 38 10.76 -6.31 -19.35
N GLU A 39 10.62 -6.78 -20.58
CA GLU A 39 9.64 -6.30 -21.55
C GLU A 39 8.26 -6.88 -21.26
N LEU A 40 7.28 -6.05 -20.92
CA LEU A 40 5.89 -6.50 -20.76
C LEU A 40 5.20 -6.54 -22.12
N TYR A 41 4.68 -7.71 -22.49
CA TYR A 41 3.78 -7.90 -23.63
C TYR A 41 2.39 -8.29 -23.16
N VAL A 42 1.36 -7.75 -23.81
CA VAL A 42 -0.05 -8.04 -23.50
C VAL A 42 -0.81 -8.23 -24.81
N SER A 43 -1.74 -9.20 -24.85
CA SER A 43 -2.65 -9.35 -25.99
C SER A 43 -3.66 -8.20 -26.03
N ALA A 44 -3.80 -7.57 -27.18
CA ALA A 44 -4.73 -6.48 -27.42
C ALA A 44 -5.68 -6.82 -28.57
N GLY A 45 -6.96 -6.57 -28.36
CA GLY A 45 -8.03 -6.73 -29.33
C GLY A 45 -8.55 -5.38 -29.83
N LEU A 46 -8.79 -5.28 -31.12
CA LEU A 46 -9.52 -4.19 -31.74
C LEU A 46 -10.76 -4.75 -32.43
N ILE A 47 -11.92 -4.26 -32.01
CA ILE A 47 -13.23 -4.74 -32.44
C ILE A 47 -13.93 -3.62 -33.21
N TRP A 48 -14.31 -3.90 -34.46
CA TRP A 48 -15.15 -3.00 -35.25
C TRP A 48 -16.61 -3.40 -35.07
N LYS A 49 -17.42 -2.53 -34.44
CA LYS A 49 -18.83 -2.86 -34.17
C LYS A 49 -19.67 -2.94 -35.46
N THR A 50 -19.26 -2.23 -36.51
CA THR A 50 -19.94 -2.18 -37.81
C THR A 50 -19.80 -3.48 -38.60
N SER A 51 -18.61 -4.10 -38.61
CA SER A 51 -18.37 -5.36 -39.34
C SER A 51 -18.40 -6.61 -38.46
N ARG A 52 -18.35 -6.46 -37.13
CA ARG A 52 -18.11 -7.53 -36.14
C ARG A 52 -16.77 -8.26 -36.33
N ASP A 53 -15.83 -7.65 -37.03
CA ASP A 53 -14.47 -8.18 -37.12
C ASP A 53 -13.66 -7.83 -35.88
N MET A 54 -12.79 -8.75 -35.49
CA MET A 54 -11.85 -8.59 -34.40
C MET A 54 -10.44 -8.87 -34.89
N GLN A 55 -9.52 -7.97 -34.61
CA GLN A 55 -8.09 -8.21 -34.75
C GLN A 55 -7.45 -8.31 -33.37
N GLU A 56 -6.77 -9.40 -33.11
CA GLU A 56 -6.00 -9.62 -31.89
C GLU A 56 -4.51 -9.66 -32.20
N GLN A 57 -3.71 -8.96 -31.39
CA GLN A 57 -2.27 -8.89 -31.55
C GLN A 57 -1.60 -8.79 -30.17
N THR A 58 -0.54 -9.57 -29.95
CA THR A 58 0.36 -9.37 -28.81
C THR A 58 1.21 -8.12 -29.03
N ILE A 59 1.09 -7.14 -28.15
CA ILE A 59 1.76 -5.85 -28.28
C ILE A 59 2.70 -5.61 -27.10
N PHE A 60 3.83 -4.95 -27.38
CA PHE A 60 4.74 -4.44 -26.36
C PHE A 60 4.08 -3.27 -25.62
N ILE A 61 4.08 -3.35 -24.29
CA ILE A 61 3.47 -2.34 -23.42
C ILE A 61 4.54 -1.43 -22.83
N VAL A 62 5.53 -1.99 -22.13
CA VAL A 62 6.52 -1.21 -21.37
C VAL A 62 7.69 -2.08 -20.88
N ASN A 63 8.84 -1.47 -20.64
CA ASN A 63 9.92 -2.10 -19.85
C ASN A 63 9.68 -1.89 -18.36
N ILE A 64 9.49 -2.97 -17.61
CA ILE A 64 9.29 -2.95 -16.16
C ILE A 64 10.64 -3.15 -15.47
N PRO A 65 11.14 -2.18 -14.69
CA PRO A 65 12.32 -2.38 -13.87
C PRO A 65 12.10 -3.53 -12.88
N LEU A 66 13.01 -4.50 -12.88
CA LEU A 66 12.91 -5.65 -12.00
C LEU A 66 13.66 -5.42 -10.69
N MET A 67 13.25 -6.20 -9.69
CA MET A 67 13.90 -6.24 -8.38
C MET A 67 14.76 -7.50 -8.31
N ASN A 68 16.00 -7.35 -7.86
CA ASN A 68 16.89 -8.47 -7.64
C ASN A 68 16.59 -9.22 -6.34
N SER A 69 17.33 -10.31 -6.11
CA SER A 69 17.18 -11.15 -4.91
C SER A 69 17.43 -10.42 -3.59
N LEU A 70 18.12 -9.28 -3.61
CA LEU A 70 18.39 -8.44 -2.44
C LEU A 70 17.28 -7.41 -2.15
N GLY A 71 16.24 -7.34 -3.00
CA GLY A 71 15.15 -6.36 -2.84
C GLY A 71 15.50 -4.98 -3.38
N THR A 72 16.43 -4.89 -4.34
CA THR A 72 16.89 -3.64 -4.95
C THR A 72 16.66 -3.64 -6.46
N SER A 73 16.50 -2.46 -7.05
CA SER A 73 16.34 -2.29 -8.50
C SER A 73 17.52 -1.54 -9.09
N ILE A 74 17.94 -1.89 -10.30
CA ILE A 74 19.04 -1.21 -11.00
C ILE A 74 18.42 -0.29 -12.04
N VAL A 75 18.59 1.02 -11.83
CA VAL A 75 18.05 2.06 -12.72
C VAL A 75 19.21 2.95 -13.14
N ASN A 76 19.46 3.04 -14.44
CA ASN A 76 20.59 3.75 -15.03
C ASN A 76 21.94 3.37 -14.37
N GLY A 77 22.17 2.07 -14.19
CA GLY A 77 23.36 1.49 -13.56
C GLY A 77 23.49 1.68 -12.04
N ILE A 78 22.51 2.33 -11.40
CA ILE A 78 22.55 2.63 -9.97
C ILE A 78 21.59 1.72 -9.22
N TYR A 79 22.07 1.09 -8.14
CA TYR A 79 21.22 0.37 -7.20
C TYR A 79 20.33 1.35 -6.44
N ARG A 80 19.03 1.11 -6.53
CA ARG A 80 18.00 1.88 -5.84
C ARG A 80 17.15 0.96 -4.99
N ILE A 81 16.63 1.53 -3.91
CA ILE A 81 15.76 0.85 -2.99
C ILE A 81 14.55 1.74 -2.71
N VAL A 82 13.37 1.13 -2.73
CA VAL A 82 12.12 1.82 -2.47
C VAL A 82 11.70 1.56 -1.03
N ILE A 83 11.73 2.60 -0.21
CA ILE A 83 11.36 2.52 1.20
C ILE A 83 9.84 2.33 1.33
N ASN A 84 9.44 1.46 2.26
CA ASN A 84 8.03 1.23 2.58
C ASN A 84 7.40 2.48 3.20
N GLN A 85 6.20 2.85 2.76
CA GLN A 85 5.50 4.03 3.26
C GLN A 85 4.47 3.66 4.33
N ILE A 86 4.41 4.40 5.44
CA ILE A 86 3.32 4.33 6.41
C ILE A 86 2.33 5.44 6.10
N LEU A 87 1.09 5.05 5.80
CA LEU A 87 -0.04 5.97 5.61
C LEU A 87 -1.12 5.71 6.64
N GLN A 88 -1.93 6.73 6.91
CA GLN A 88 -3.19 6.52 7.62
C GLN A 88 -4.11 5.65 6.77
N SER A 89 -4.76 4.66 7.40
CA SER A 89 -5.79 3.88 6.72
C SER A 89 -6.99 4.79 6.48
N LEU A 90 -7.06 5.36 5.27
CA LEU A 90 -8.10 6.24 4.72
C LEU A 90 -9.11 6.81 5.73
N SER A 91 -8.82 8.03 6.17
CA SER A 91 -9.81 9.07 6.35
C SER A 91 -9.12 10.34 5.84
N GLY A 92 -9.29 10.63 4.54
CA GLY A 92 -8.76 11.87 3.96
C GLY A 92 -9.59 13.05 4.42
N ASP A 93 -8.95 14.19 4.69
CA ASP A 93 -9.65 15.44 4.94
C ASP A 93 -10.17 16.01 3.61
N PRO A 94 -11.48 16.18 3.42
CA PRO A 94 -11.98 16.99 2.32
C PRO A 94 -11.86 18.47 2.68
N VAL A 95 -11.19 19.25 1.83
CA VAL A 95 -11.28 20.71 1.87
C VAL A 95 -12.67 21.12 1.38
N PHE A 96 -13.43 21.82 2.22
CA PHE A 96 -14.81 22.20 1.97
C PHE A 96 -14.92 23.55 1.25
N SER A 97 -15.80 23.64 0.24
CA SER A 97 -16.26 24.91 -0.37
C SER A 97 -17.79 24.88 -0.55
N GLU A 98 -18.44 26.04 -0.65
CA GLU A 98 -19.92 26.22 -0.59
C GLU A 98 -20.73 25.65 -1.78
N SER A 99 -20.12 25.01 -2.79
CA SER A 99 -20.85 24.41 -3.93
C SER A 99 -21.25 22.92 -3.74
N LEU A 100 -21.45 22.52 -2.48
CA LEU A 100 -21.53 21.14 -2.00
C LEU A 100 -22.50 20.23 -2.74
N CYS A 101 -23.72 20.65 -3.07
CA CYS A 101 -24.72 19.67 -3.54
C CYS A 101 -24.43 19.14 -4.96
N LYS A 102 -23.99 20.02 -5.87
CA LYS A 102 -23.60 19.64 -7.24
C LYS A 102 -22.27 18.92 -7.26
N GLU A 103 -21.32 19.33 -6.43
CA GLU A 103 -20.00 18.71 -6.34
C GLU A 103 -20.06 17.33 -5.66
N LEU A 104 -20.89 17.17 -4.61
CA LEU A 104 -21.14 15.88 -3.97
C LEU A 104 -21.83 14.92 -4.94
N GLN A 105 -22.87 15.35 -5.66
CA GLN A 105 -23.48 14.54 -6.72
C GLN A 105 -22.48 14.12 -7.80
N LYS A 106 -21.62 15.04 -8.26
CA LYS A 106 -20.62 14.74 -9.29
C LYS A 106 -19.47 13.86 -8.78
N LYS A 107 -18.96 14.08 -7.56
CA LYS A 107 -17.80 13.35 -7.00
C LYS A 107 -18.14 12.02 -6.33
N PHE A 108 -19.32 11.90 -5.71
CA PHE A 108 -19.71 10.68 -4.99
C PHE A 108 -20.73 9.84 -5.77
N PHE A 109 -21.57 10.46 -6.61
CA PHE A 109 -22.64 9.75 -7.32
C PHE A 109 -22.40 9.61 -8.84
N GLN A 110 -21.62 10.49 -9.49
CA GLN A 110 -21.18 10.31 -10.88
C GLN A 110 -19.78 9.67 -10.99
N GLN A 111 -18.81 10.13 -10.20
CA GLN A 111 -17.53 9.42 -10.03
C GLN A 111 -17.68 8.42 -8.87
N ARG A 112 -17.42 7.14 -9.16
CA ARG A 112 -17.51 6.08 -8.16
C ARG A 112 -16.33 6.22 -7.19
N CYS A 113 -16.58 6.72 -5.98
CA CYS A 113 -15.56 6.77 -4.93
C CYS A 113 -15.25 5.35 -4.47
N GLU A 114 -14.02 4.88 -4.74
CA GLU A 114 -13.57 3.55 -4.35
C GLU A 114 -12.91 3.59 -2.95
N LEU A 115 -13.52 2.87 -2.01
CA LEU A 115 -12.95 2.58 -0.69
C LEU A 115 -11.84 1.51 -0.77
N GLY A 116 -11.91 0.65 -1.78
CA GLY A 116 -11.12 -0.57 -1.88
C GLY A 116 -11.54 -1.61 -0.85
N ARG A 117 -10.93 -2.80 -0.94
CA ARG A 117 -11.25 -3.93 -0.04
C ARG A 117 -10.99 -3.62 1.43
N ILE A 118 -9.90 -2.88 1.71
CA ILE A 118 -9.50 -2.52 3.07
C ILE A 118 -10.41 -1.44 3.64
N GLY A 119 -10.72 -0.39 2.86
CA GLY A 119 -11.64 0.67 3.29
C GLY A 119 -13.02 0.12 3.60
N ARG A 120 -13.57 -0.73 2.72
CA ARG A 120 -14.84 -1.44 2.95
C ARG A 120 -14.82 -2.24 4.26
N ARG A 121 -13.78 -3.03 4.49
CA ARG A 121 -13.63 -3.83 5.72
C ARG A 121 -13.56 -2.97 6.97
N ASN A 122 -12.82 -1.87 6.93
CA ASN A 122 -12.68 -0.95 8.07
C ASN A 122 -13.99 -0.23 8.37
N MET A 123 -14.69 0.25 7.33
CA MET A 123 -16.00 0.89 7.44
C MET A 123 -17.02 -0.06 8.06
N ASN A 124 -17.11 -1.29 7.55
CA ASN A 124 -18.01 -2.31 8.07
C ASN A 124 -17.75 -2.63 9.54
N ARG A 125 -16.48 -2.78 9.93
CA ARG A 125 -16.10 -3.05 11.33
C ARG A 125 -16.38 -1.88 12.25
N ARG A 126 -16.14 -0.65 11.80
CA ARG A 126 -16.31 0.54 12.63
C ARG A 126 -17.78 0.88 12.83
N MET A 127 -18.57 0.77 11.75
CA MET A 127 -19.97 1.17 11.70
C MET A 127 -20.93 -0.02 11.93
N ASN A 128 -20.41 -1.21 12.25
CA ASN A 128 -21.18 -2.46 12.40
C ASN A 128 -22.11 -2.74 11.20
N LEU A 129 -21.59 -2.60 9.98
CA LEU A 129 -22.32 -2.87 8.74
C LEU A 129 -21.99 -4.25 8.20
N ASP A 130 -23.01 -4.98 7.74
CA ASP A 130 -22.87 -6.26 7.07
C ASP A 130 -23.02 -6.10 5.54
N ILE A 131 -21.99 -5.51 4.92
CA ILE A 131 -21.91 -5.31 3.47
C ILE A 131 -20.83 -6.23 2.90
N PRO A 132 -21.06 -6.95 1.78
CA PRO A 132 -20.05 -7.82 1.20
C PRO A 132 -18.73 -7.11 0.92
N GLN A 133 -17.60 -7.75 1.24
CA GLN A 133 -16.25 -7.18 1.03
C GLN A 133 -15.90 -6.95 -0.44
N ASN A 134 -16.61 -7.61 -1.35
CA ASN A 134 -16.46 -7.42 -2.80
C ASN A 134 -16.97 -6.05 -3.27
N ASN A 135 -17.84 -5.40 -2.48
CA ASN A 135 -18.31 -4.06 -2.83
C ASN A 135 -17.29 -3.00 -2.37
N THR A 136 -16.40 -2.61 -3.29
CA THR A 136 -15.32 -1.65 -3.01
C THR A 136 -15.75 -0.18 -3.10
N PHE A 137 -16.98 0.11 -3.52
CA PHE A 137 -17.46 1.50 -3.68
C PHE A 137 -18.20 1.98 -2.45
N LEU A 138 -18.15 3.29 -2.19
CA LEU A 138 -18.92 3.93 -1.13
C LEU A 138 -20.43 3.86 -1.45
N LEU A 139 -21.23 3.46 -0.46
CA LEU A 139 -22.69 3.40 -0.57
C LEU A 139 -23.35 4.51 0.25
N PRO A 140 -24.56 4.96 -0.11
CA PRO A 140 -25.31 5.93 0.70
C PRO A 140 -25.53 5.47 2.16
N ARG A 141 -25.70 4.16 2.37
CA ARG A 141 -25.82 3.55 3.71
C ARG A 141 -24.57 3.77 4.57
N ASP A 142 -23.38 3.79 3.97
CA ASP A 142 -22.13 4.04 4.68
C ASP A 142 -22.09 5.46 5.23
N ILE A 143 -22.56 6.42 4.43
CA ILE A 143 -22.61 7.84 4.80
C ILE A 143 -23.58 8.05 5.95
N LEU A 144 -24.78 7.46 5.87
CA LEU A 144 -25.78 7.54 6.95
C LEU A 144 -25.23 6.96 8.25
N ALA A 145 -24.65 5.75 8.20
CA ALA A 145 -24.06 5.12 9.38
C ALA A 145 -22.89 5.94 9.96
N ALA A 146 -22.08 6.58 9.12
CA ALA A 146 -21.01 7.47 9.57
C ALA A 146 -21.57 8.72 10.28
N VAL A 147 -22.63 9.32 9.75
CA VAL A 147 -23.31 10.47 10.39
C VAL A 147 -23.91 10.07 11.72
N ASP A 148 -24.61 8.93 11.79
CA ASP A 148 -25.18 8.40 13.05
C ASP A 148 -24.09 8.16 14.09
N HIS A 149 -22.96 7.58 13.68
CA HIS A 149 -21.80 7.37 14.55
C HIS A 149 -21.23 8.71 15.07
N LEU A 150 -21.10 9.73 14.22
CA LEU A 150 -20.63 11.06 14.62
C LEU A 150 -21.58 11.75 15.60
N ILE A 151 -22.90 11.60 15.39
CA ILE A 151 -23.91 12.10 16.33
C ILE A 151 -23.77 11.37 17.68
N GLY A 152 -23.63 10.05 17.68
CA GLY A 152 -23.38 9.26 18.88
C GLY A 152 -22.14 9.70 19.66
N MET A 153 -21.04 9.98 18.95
CA MET A 153 -19.81 10.50 19.56
C MET A 153 -20.01 11.85 20.25
N LYS A 154 -20.83 12.74 19.69
CA LYS A 154 -21.18 14.03 20.33
C LYS A 154 -21.89 13.82 21.66
N PHE A 155 -22.71 12.78 21.78
CA PHE A 155 -23.37 12.37 23.02
C PHE A 155 -22.50 11.47 23.92
N ARG A 156 -21.19 11.38 23.66
CA ARG A 156 -20.23 10.52 24.36
C ARG A 156 -20.57 9.03 24.31
N MET A 157 -21.35 8.60 23.32
CA MET A 157 -21.55 7.19 23.01
C MET A 157 -20.43 6.72 22.06
N GLY A 158 -19.31 6.28 22.64
CA GLY A 158 -18.18 5.69 21.91
C GLY A 158 -16.81 6.21 22.32
N ILE A 159 -15.76 5.60 21.77
CA ILE A 159 -14.35 5.94 22.03
C ILE A 159 -13.77 6.66 20.80
N LEU A 160 -13.05 7.76 21.04
CA LEU A 160 -12.31 8.48 20.01
C LEU A 160 -11.20 7.60 19.43
N ASP A 161 -11.02 7.64 18.12
CA ASP A 161 -9.93 6.90 17.49
C ASP A 161 -8.61 7.63 17.67
N ASP A 162 -7.59 6.88 18.11
CA ASP A 162 -6.22 7.36 18.14
C ASP A 162 -5.61 7.26 16.74
N MET A 163 -5.38 8.42 16.13
CA MET A 163 -4.78 8.55 14.80
C MET A 163 -3.37 7.94 14.71
N ASN A 164 -2.60 7.93 15.81
CA ASN A 164 -1.21 7.48 15.84
C ASN A 164 -1.08 5.97 16.06
N HIS A 165 -2.14 5.32 16.54
CA HIS A 165 -2.13 3.88 16.72
C HIS A 165 -1.91 3.16 15.39
N LEU A 166 -0.96 2.21 15.36
CA LEU A 166 -0.65 1.42 14.16
C LEU A 166 -1.82 0.59 13.61
N LYS A 167 -2.94 0.45 14.34
CA LYS A 167 -4.16 -0.21 13.83
C LYS A 167 -4.85 0.65 12.77
N ASN A 168 -4.63 1.97 12.84
CA ASN A 168 -5.13 2.99 11.92
C ASN A 168 -4.07 3.41 10.90
N LYS A 169 -2.96 2.68 10.83
CA LYS A 169 -1.89 2.89 9.85
C LYS A 169 -1.76 1.66 8.95
N ARG A 170 -1.42 1.89 7.69
CA ARG A 170 -1.18 0.85 6.68
C ARG A 170 0.19 1.08 6.06
N ILE A 171 0.91 -0.02 5.84
CA ILE A 171 2.14 -0.02 5.06
C ILE A 171 1.83 -0.20 3.58
N ARG A 172 2.41 0.68 2.77
CA ARG A 172 2.51 0.52 1.33
C ARG A 172 3.92 0.10 0.98
N SER A 173 4.05 -1.09 0.41
CA SER A 173 5.29 -1.57 -0.20
C SER A 173 5.52 -0.97 -1.59
N VAL A 174 6.71 -1.20 -2.15
CA VAL A 174 7.04 -0.84 -3.53
C VAL A 174 5.98 -1.27 -4.54
N ALA A 175 5.44 -2.49 -4.40
CA ALA A 175 4.38 -3.00 -5.26
C ALA A 175 3.11 -2.14 -5.18
N ASN A 176 2.69 -1.75 -3.98
CA ASN A 176 1.51 -0.91 -3.81
C ASN A 176 1.72 0.51 -4.36
N LEU A 177 2.94 1.05 -4.28
CA LEU A 177 3.25 2.39 -4.77
C LEU A 177 3.34 2.40 -6.30
N LEU A 178 4.03 1.42 -6.87
CA LEU A 178 4.10 1.23 -8.32
C LEU A 178 2.73 0.93 -8.92
N GLN A 179 1.90 0.13 -8.26
CA GLN A 179 0.55 -0.18 -8.76
C GLN A 179 -0.31 1.09 -8.88
N ASP A 180 -0.23 2.03 -7.95
CA ASP A 180 -0.93 3.31 -8.06
C ASP A 180 -0.43 4.14 -9.23
N GLN A 181 0.89 4.28 -9.35
CA GLN A 181 1.48 5.07 -10.45
C GLN A 181 1.16 4.44 -11.80
N PHE A 182 1.26 3.12 -11.90
CA PHE A 182 0.93 2.36 -13.09
C PHE A 182 -0.56 2.47 -13.43
N GLY A 183 -1.45 2.39 -12.42
CA GLY A 183 -2.89 2.60 -12.61
C GLY A 183 -3.22 3.99 -13.16
N LEU A 184 -2.61 5.04 -12.61
CA LEU A 184 -2.75 6.40 -13.14
C LEU A 184 -2.22 6.52 -14.58
N ALA A 185 -1.14 5.83 -14.89
CA ALA A 185 -0.57 5.83 -16.23
C ALA A 185 -1.46 5.08 -17.24
N LEU A 186 -2.12 3.99 -16.83
CA LEU A 186 -3.12 3.30 -17.65
C LEU A 186 -4.35 4.16 -17.92
N VAL A 187 -4.81 4.97 -16.96
CA VAL A 187 -5.90 5.94 -17.19
C VAL A 187 -5.48 7.01 -18.21
N ARG A 188 -4.22 7.47 -18.16
CA ARG A 188 -3.68 8.38 -19.18
C ARG A 188 -3.60 7.71 -20.54
N LEU A 189 -3.15 6.46 -20.59
CA LEU A 189 -3.12 5.67 -21.82
C LEU A 189 -4.51 5.48 -22.40
N GLU A 190 -5.52 5.19 -21.59
CA GLU A 190 -6.93 5.11 -22.02
C GLU A 190 -7.40 6.40 -22.70
N ASN A 191 -7.08 7.56 -22.12
CA ASN A 191 -7.43 8.84 -22.71
C ASN A 191 -6.74 9.07 -24.07
N ILE A 192 -5.48 8.64 -24.20
CA ILE A 192 -4.72 8.71 -25.45
C ILE A 192 -5.35 7.79 -26.50
N VAL A 193 -5.62 6.53 -26.14
CA VAL A 193 -6.26 5.53 -27.01
C VAL A 193 -7.61 6.02 -27.50
N ARG A 194 -8.45 6.55 -26.61
CA ARG A 194 -9.76 7.10 -27.00
C ARG A 194 -9.61 8.27 -27.98
N GLY A 195 -8.65 9.17 -27.74
CA GLY A 195 -8.39 10.28 -28.67
C GLY A 195 -7.85 9.83 -30.04
N THR A 196 -6.99 8.82 -30.08
CA THR A 196 -6.46 8.27 -31.34
C THR A 196 -7.52 7.48 -32.10
N MET A 197 -8.44 6.79 -31.42
CA MET A 197 -9.60 6.14 -32.04
C MET A 197 -10.51 7.16 -32.74
N SER A 198 -10.91 8.23 -32.06
CA SER A 198 -11.74 9.28 -32.67
C SER A 198 -11.02 9.95 -33.86
N GLY A 199 -9.70 10.07 -33.80
CA GLY A 199 -8.89 10.56 -34.92
C GLY A 199 -8.87 9.61 -36.11
N ALA A 200 -8.63 8.31 -35.87
CA ALA A 200 -8.58 7.30 -36.92
C ALA A 200 -9.91 7.14 -37.67
N ILE A 201 -11.04 7.26 -36.96
CA ILE A 201 -12.39 7.24 -37.54
C ILE A 201 -12.58 8.42 -38.50
N ARG A 202 -12.25 9.64 -38.06
CA ARG A 202 -12.35 10.85 -38.89
C ARG A 202 -11.54 10.75 -40.17
N ASP A 203 -10.34 10.17 -40.09
CA ASP A 203 -9.38 10.12 -41.18
C ASP A 203 -9.52 8.84 -42.04
N LYS A 204 -10.53 7.97 -41.76
CA LYS A 204 -10.84 6.71 -42.46
C LYS A 204 -9.64 5.75 -42.61
N LEU A 205 -8.76 5.72 -41.62
CA LEU A 205 -7.64 4.79 -41.56
C LEU A 205 -8.10 3.41 -41.07
N ILE A 206 -7.40 2.35 -41.45
CA ILE A 206 -7.54 1.01 -40.86
C ILE A 206 -6.44 0.86 -39.79
N PRO A 207 -6.74 1.12 -38.50
CA PRO A 207 -5.73 1.05 -37.47
C PRO A 207 -5.48 -0.40 -37.03
N THR A 208 -4.24 -0.67 -36.60
CA THR A 208 -3.87 -1.93 -35.94
C THR A 208 -3.81 -1.73 -34.41
N PRO A 209 -3.97 -2.79 -33.60
CA PRO A 209 -3.88 -2.69 -32.14
C PRO A 209 -2.59 -2.02 -31.64
N GLN A 210 -1.46 -2.27 -32.30
CA GLN A 210 -0.17 -1.67 -31.97
C GLN A 210 -0.12 -0.14 -32.10
N ASN A 211 -0.91 0.45 -33.01
CA ASN A 211 -0.91 1.90 -33.22
C ASN A 211 -1.56 2.67 -32.05
N PHE A 212 -2.37 2.00 -31.23
CA PHE A 212 -3.07 2.62 -30.11
C PHE A 212 -2.23 2.73 -28.85
N VAL A 213 -1.26 1.84 -28.66
CA VAL A 213 -0.48 1.77 -27.42
C VAL A 213 0.88 2.40 -27.61
N THR A 214 1.12 3.49 -26.89
CA THR A 214 2.44 4.13 -26.83
C THR A 214 3.12 3.79 -25.50
N SER A 215 4.25 3.09 -25.57
CA SER A 215 5.02 2.68 -24.39
C SER A 215 5.61 3.87 -23.62
N THR A 216 5.85 5.01 -24.28
CA THR A 216 6.47 6.21 -23.68
C THR A 216 5.71 6.71 -22.44
N THR A 217 4.38 6.65 -22.44
CA THR A 217 3.57 7.11 -21.30
C THR A 217 3.82 6.25 -20.06
N LEU A 218 3.98 4.95 -20.25
CA LEU A 218 4.24 4.00 -19.16
C LEU A 218 5.71 4.05 -18.73
N THR A 219 6.64 4.09 -19.70
CA THR A 219 8.09 4.19 -19.43
C THR A 219 8.42 5.45 -18.62
N THR A 220 7.89 6.61 -19.04
CA THR A 220 8.10 7.88 -18.31
C THR A 220 7.55 7.84 -16.88
N THR A 221 6.50 7.05 -16.64
CA THR A 221 5.95 6.86 -15.29
C THR A 221 6.92 6.04 -14.42
N PHE A 222 7.54 4.98 -14.93
CA PHE A 222 8.55 4.23 -14.19
C PHE A 222 9.84 5.03 -13.99
N GLU A 223 10.27 5.80 -15.00
CA GLU A 223 11.45 6.67 -14.90
C GLU A 223 11.22 7.78 -13.87
N SER A 224 10.06 8.44 -13.89
CA SER A 224 9.66 9.43 -12.88
C SER A 224 9.54 8.78 -11.50
N PHE A 225 8.90 7.61 -11.47
CA PHE A 225 8.99 6.52 -10.50
C PHE A 225 10.29 6.52 -9.70
N PHE A 226 11.23 5.79 -10.28
CA PHE A 226 12.48 5.51 -9.63
C PHE A 226 13.36 6.76 -9.54
N GLY A 227 13.27 7.66 -10.53
CA GLY A 227 14.00 8.92 -10.66
C GLY A 227 13.75 9.90 -9.52
N LEU A 228 12.49 10.32 -9.37
CA LEU A 228 12.07 11.50 -8.62
C LEU A 228 11.31 11.19 -7.34
N HIS A 229 10.77 9.96 -7.20
CA HIS A 229 9.96 9.64 -6.04
C HIS A 229 10.78 9.70 -4.74
N PRO A 230 10.33 10.42 -3.69
CA PRO A 230 11.11 10.61 -2.45
C PRO A 230 11.50 9.31 -1.71
N LEU A 231 10.72 8.25 -1.93
CA LEU A 231 10.96 6.94 -1.33
C LEU A 231 11.88 6.05 -2.17
N SER A 232 12.15 6.41 -3.43
CA SER A 232 13.12 5.72 -4.29
C SER A 232 14.50 6.34 -4.07
N GLN A 233 15.29 5.69 -3.22
CA GLN A 233 16.57 6.20 -2.76
C GLN A 233 17.71 5.40 -3.37
N VAL A 234 18.88 6.03 -3.50
CA VAL A 234 20.11 5.31 -3.84
C VAL A 234 20.45 4.37 -2.68
N LEU A 235 20.76 3.11 -3.00
CA LEU A 235 21.10 2.12 -1.99
C LEU A 235 22.34 2.57 -1.20
N ASP A 236 22.23 2.55 0.13
CA ASP A 236 23.37 2.79 1.01
C ASP A 236 24.25 1.55 1.01
N ARG A 237 25.46 1.67 0.44
CA ARG A 237 26.42 0.57 0.28
C ARG A 237 27.62 0.69 1.21
N THR A 238 27.53 1.50 2.27
CA THR A 238 28.65 1.70 3.23
C THR A 238 29.12 0.37 3.82
N ASN A 239 28.21 -0.48 4.28
CA ASN A 239 28.51 -1.82 4.76
C ASN A 239 27.27 -2.74 4.66
N PRO A 240 27.40 -4.07 4.85
CA PRO A 240 26.26 -4.99 4.74
C PRO A 240 25.11 -4.67 5.70
N LEU A 241 25.42 -4.15 6.90
CA LEU A 241 24.38 -3.79 7.86
C LEU A 241 23.56 -2.59 7.37
N THR A 242 24.21 -1.55 6.82
CA THR A 242 23.47 -0.38 6.29
C THR A 242 22.57 -0.75 5.13
N GLN A 243 23.00 -1.68 4.26
CA GLN A 243 22.17 -2.21 3.18
C GLN A 243 20.90 -2.90 3.72
N ILE A 244 21.06 -3.81 4.70
CA ILE A 244 19.94 -4.54 5.30
C ILE A 244 18.99 -3.57 6.03
N VAL A 245 19.54 -2.62 6.80
CA VAL A 245 18.74 -1.62 7.53
C VAL A 245 17.96 -0.77 6.55
N HIS A 246 18.58 -0.29 5.46
CA HIS A 246 17.91 0.52 4.44
C HIS A 246 16.69 -0.21 3.84
N GLY A 247 16.82 -1.50 3.50
CA GLY A 247 15.70 -2.28 2.98
C GLY A 247 14.57 -2.55 3.98
N ARG A 248 14.84 -2.36 5.27
CA ARG A 248 13.87 -2.52 6.36
C ARG A 248 13.30 -1.21 6.87
N LYS A 249 13.64 -0.07 6.23
CA LYS A 249 13.11 1.24 6.60
C LYS A 249 11.61 1.36 6.29
N LEU A 250 10.96 2.16 7.11
CA LEU A 250 9.59 2.63 7.01
C LEU A 250 9.60 4.16 7.07
N SER A 251 8.78 4.80 6.24
CA SER A 251 8.72 6.25 6.15
C SER A 251 7.28 6.76 6.17
N TYR A 252 6.98 7.73 7.01
CA TYR A 252 5.74 8.51 6.95
C TYR A 252 5.75 9.55 5.83
N LEU A 253 6.90 9.78 5.19
CA LEU A 253 7.07 10.78 4.13
C LEU A 253 6.63 10.26 2.76
N GLY A 254 6.59 11.15 1.77
CA GLY A 254 6.26 10.82 0.39
C GLY A 254 4.83 11.23 0.01
N HIS A 255 4.43 10.93 -1.22
CA HIS A 255 3.11 11.32 -1.74
C HIS A 255 1.98 10.72 -0.89
N GLY A 256 0.99 11.55 -0.52
CA GLY A 256 -0.10 11.18 0.37
C GLY A 256 0.29 11.01 1.85
N GLY A 257 1.58 11.08 2.18
CA GLY A 257 2.10 11.04 3.54
C GLY A 257 2.30 12.44 4.14
N LEU A 258 3.17 12.51 5.13
CA LEU A 258 3.53 13.74 5.82
C LEU A 258 4.76 14.39 5.19
N THR A 259 4.99 15.66 5.52
CA THR A 259 6.28 16.31 5.23
C THR A 259 7.02 16.56 6.53
N GLY A 260 8.35 16.55 6.49
CA GLY A 260 9.17 16.81 7.68
C GLY A 260 8.85 18.16 8.35
N ARG A 261 8.42 19.18 7.60
CA ARG A 261 8.07 20.49 8.17
C ARG A 261 6.66 20.54 8.77
N THR A 262 5.71 19.78 8.23
CA THR A 262 4.30 19.82 8.66
C THR A 262 3.96 18.77 9.70
N ALA A 263 4.83 17.78 9.93
CA ALA A 263 4.56 16.73 10.89
C ALA A 263 4.59 17.24 12.35
N SER A 264 3.46 17.08 13.03
CA SER A 264 3.30 17.44 14.45
C SER A 264 4.16 16.58 15.38
N PHE A 265 4.47 17.10 16.56
CA PHE A 265 5.20 16.39 17.61
C PHE A 265 4.57 15.03 17.95
N ARG A 266 3.24 14.96 18.06
CA ARG A 266 2.52 13.73 18.42
C ARG A 266 2.76 12.56 17.46
N ILE A 267 3.01 12.83 16.17
CA ILE A 267 3.26 11.78 15.17
C ILE A 267 4.71 11.28 15.26
N ARG A 268 5.62 12.11 15.77
CA ARG A 268 7.04 11.76 15.96
C ARG A 268 7.27 10.96 17.24
N ASP A 269 6.36 11.05 18.19
CA ASP A 269 6.43 10.33 19.46
C ASP A 269 6.32 8.81 19.27
N ILE A 270 6.93 8.09 20.20
CA ILE A 270 6.90 6.62 20.22
C ILE A 270 5.57 6.18 20.82
N HIS A 271 4.69 5.66 19.98
CA HIS A 271 3.41 5.13 20.42
C HIS A 271 3.56 3.70 20.98
N PRO A 272 2.84 3.29 22.06
CA PRO A 272 2.92 1.95 22.63
C PRO A 272 2.64 0.81 21.63
N SER A 273 1.84 1.08 20.59
CA SER A 273 1.61 0.11 19.53
C SER A 273 2.84 -0.20 18.69
N HIS A 274 3.93 0.57 18.77
CA HIS A 274 5.19 0.28 18.08
C HIS A 274 5.89 -0.97 18.63
N TYR A 275 5.55 -1.40 19.85
CA TYR A 275 6.20 -2.51 20.52
C TYR A 275 6.22 -3.78 19.66
N GLY A 276 7.43 -4.26 19.35
CA GLY A 276 7.67 -5.43 18.53
C GLY A 276 7.45 -5.22 17.02
N HIS A 277 6.94 -4.07 16.58
CA HIS A 277 6.59 -3.76 15.19
C HIS A 277 7.59 -2.78 14.54
N ILE A 278 7.85 -1.65 15.19
CA ILE A 278 8.79 -0.60 14.73
C ILE A 278 9.84 -0.40 15.83
N CYS A 279 11.11 -0.29 15.44
CA CYS A 279 12.19 0.01 16.37
C CYS A 279 11.97 1.40 16.99
N PRO A 280 11.89 1.53 18.33
CA PRO A 280 11.72 2.83 18.97
C PRO A 280 13.02 3.65 19.01
N ILE A 281 14.17 3.04 18.74
CA ILE A 281 15.49 3.65 18.87
C ILE A 281 16.03 4.09 17.51
N ASP A 282 15.92 3.21 16.49
CA ASP A 282 16.47 3.47 15.17
C ASP A 282 15.51 4.38 14.36
N THR A 283 15.82 5.67 14.38
CA THR A 283 15.16 6.73 13.62
C THR A 283 16.21 7.65 13.00
N SER A 284 15.87 8.30 11.89
CA SER A 284 16.70 9.40 11.37
C SER A 284 16.79 10.55 12.38
N GLU A 285 17.89 11.30 12.34
CA GLU A 285 18.07 12.53 13.14
C GLU A 285 17.52 13.77 12.41
N GLY A 286 17.48 14.90 13.13
CA GLY A 286 17.08 16.20 12.58
C GLY A 286 15.60 16.29 12.23
N ILE A 287 15.27 16.92 11.09
CA ILE A 287 13.88 17.21 10.71
C ILE A 287 13.02 15.95 10.47
N ASN A 288 13.63 14.80 10.25
CA ASN A 288 12.94 13.54 9.96
C ASN A 288 12.80 12.63 11.18
N VAL A 289 13.20 13.07 12.38
CA VAL A 289 13.08 12.29 13.62
C VAL A 289 11.64 11.82 13.88
N GLY A 290 11.47 10.53 14.15
CA GLY A 290 10.17 9.88 14.34
C GLY A 290 9.36 9.67 13.05
N LEU A 291 9.81 10.20 11.91
CA LEU A 291 9.12 10.04 10.61
C LEU A 291 9.71 8.94 9.73
N ILE A 292 10.98 8.60 9.95
CA ILE A 292 11.65 7.47 9.30
C ILE A 292 12.20 6.58 10.40
N GLY A 293 11.79 5.32 10.39
CA GLY A 293 12.29 4.31 11.34
C GLY A 293 12.44 2.95 10.68
N SER A 294 12.85 1.96 11.45
CA SER A 294 13.10 0.61 10.94
C SER A 294 12.12 -0.43 11.51
N LEU A 295 11.83 -1.45 10.71
CA LEU A 295 11.08 -2.63 11.18
C LEU A 295 11.82 -3.33 12.32
N SER A 296 11.09 -3.67 13.39
CA SER A 296 11.63 -4.54 14.44
C SER A 296 12.02 -5.91 13.88
N ILE A 297 12.98 -6.58 14.54
CA ILE A 297 13.64 -7.80 14.04
C ILE A 297 12.65 -8.84 13.50
N HIS A 298 11.65 -9.21 14.30
CA HIS A 298 10.66 -10.24 13.95
C HIS A 298 9.36 -9.69 13.36
N ALA A 299 9.27 -8.39 13.11
CA ALA A 299 8.08 -7.79 12.51
C ALA A 299 7.93 -8.23 11.05
N ARG A 300 6.70 -8.46 10.62
CA ARG A 300 6.34 -8.75 9.22
C ARG A 300 5.17 -7.90 8.77
N ILE A 301 5.02 -7.75 7.47
CA ILE A 301 3.88 -7.07 6.86
C ILE A 301 2.85 -8.14 6.50
N GLY A 302 1.67 -8.05 7.11
CA GLY A 302 0.55 -8.95 6.81
C GLY A 302 -0.06 -8.67 5.42
N PRO A 303 -0.95 -9.54 4.93
CA PRO A 303 -1.51 -9.45 3.57
C PRO A 303 -2.25 -8.12 3.28
N TRP A 304 -2.77 -7.49 4.33
CA TRP A 304 -3.54 -6.24 4.23
C TRP A 304 -2.69 -4.99 4.46
N GLY A 305 -1.37 -5.14 4.60
CA GLY A 305 -0.45 -4.03 4.90
C GLY A 305 -0.43 -3.63 6.38
N SER A 306 -0.96 -4.46 7.29
CA SER A 306 -0.81 -4.27 8.73
C SER A 306 0.51 -4.86 9.23
N LEU A 307 1.18 -4.19 10.15
CA LEU A 307 2.32 -4.78 10.86
C LEU A 307 1.86 -5.92 11.77
N GLU A 308 2.64 -6.99 11.82
CA GLU A 308 2.40 -8.12 12.70
C GLU A 308 3.71 -8.51 13.38
N SER A 309 3.60 -8.96 14.63
CA SER A 309 4.76 -9.41 15.41
C SER A 309 4.44 -10.73 16.11
N PRO A 310 5.44 -11.61 16.26
CA PRO A 310 5.22 -12.90 16.88
C PRO A 310 5.17 -12.79 18.41
N PHE A 311 4.26 -13.54 18.99
CA PHE A 311 4.10 -13.76 20.42
C PHE A 311 3.90 -15.25 20.67
N TYR A 312 4.21 -15.70 21.88
CA TYR A 312 3.90 -17.06 22.30
C TYR A 312 2.53 -17.09 22.99
N GLU A 313 1.66 -17.97 22.52
CA GLU A 313 0.38 -18.23 23.18
C GLU A 313 0.63 -19.01 24.46
N ILE A 314 0.05 -18.52 25.55
CA ILE A 314 0.08 -19.15 26.86
C ILE A 314 -1.36 -19.46 27.21
N SER A 315 -1.64 -20.75 27.39
CA SER A 315 -2.97 -21.24 27.75
C SER A 315 -2.80 -22.41 28.70
N GLU A 316 -3.57 -22.48 29.78
CA GLU A 316 -3.55 -23.62 30.72
C GLU A 316 -3.78 -24.97 30.03
N ARG A 317 -4.61 -24.97 28.98
CA ARG A 317 -5.09 -26.18 28.30
C ARG A 317 -4.10 -26.80 27.31
N SER A 318 -3.02 -26.10 26.95
CA SER A 318 -2.07 -26.61 25.96
C SER A 318 -0.62 -26.54 26.46
N LYS A 319 0.02 -27.70 26.58
CA LYS A 319 1.47 -27.82 26.86
C LYS A 319 2.34 -27.50 25.63
N LYS A 320 1.74 -27.18 24.48
CA LYS A 320 2.46 -26.91 23.23
C LYS A 320 2.68 -25.41 23.09
N VAL A 321 3.95 -25.01 22.99
CA VAL A 321 4.33 -23.64 22.66
C VAL A 321 3.89 -23.34 21.23
N ARG A 322 2.91 -22.44 21.08
CA ARG A 322 2.43 -21.98 19.78
C ARG A 322 2.84 -20.53 19.57
N MET A 323 3.46 -20.24 18.43
CA MET A 323 3.75 -18.87 18.03
C MET A 323 2.57 -18.30 17.24
N LEU A 324 2.08 -17.12 17.66
CA LEU A 324 1.03 -16.36 17.01
C LEU A 324 1.57 -15.02 16.54
N TYR A 325 1.28 -14.67 15.29
CA TYR A 325 1.52 -13.31 14.81
C TYR A 325 0.30 -12.46 15.08
N LEU A 326 0.48 -11.39 15.84
CA LEU A 326 -0.58 -10.48 16.23
C LEU A 326 -0.37 -9.12 15.54
N SER A 327 -1.45 -8.59 14.97
CA SER A 327 -1.51 -7.20 14.50
C SER A 327 -1.80 -6.26 15.69
N PRO A 328 -1.48 -4.96 15.60
CA PRO A 328 -1.80 -3.98 16.62
C PRO A 328 -3.28 -4.00 17.05
N SER A 329 -4.20 -4.25 16.11
CA SER A 329 -5.64 -4.38 16.39
C SER A 329 -6.01 -5.65 17.17
N ARG A 330 -5.33 -6.77 16.92
CA ARG A 330 -5.58 -8.02 17.66
C ARG A 330 -4.91 -8.00 19.02
N ASN A 331 -3.75 -7.35 19.13
CA ASN A 331 -2.97 -7.19 20.35
C ASN A 331 -3.78 -6.55 21.48
N GLU A 332 -4.72 -5.63 21.17
CA GLU A 332 -5.60 -5.01 22.17
C GLU A 332 -6.51 -5.99 22.95
N TYR A 333 -6.72 -7.21 22.43
CA TYR A 333 -7.53 -8.25 23.09
C TYR A 333 -6.72 -9.21 23.96
N TYR A 334 -5.40 -9.14 23.92
CA TYR A 334 -4.52 -10.03 24.67
C TYR A 334 -3.77 -9.27 25.76
N MET A 335 -3.49 -9.95 26.87
CA MET A 335 -2.50 -9.50 27.85
C MET A 335 -1.12 -9.99 27.42
N VAL A 336 -0.16 -9.08 27.30
CA VAL A 336 1.18 -9.39 26.80
C VAL A 336 2.21 -9.21 27.90
N ALA A 337 2.77 -10.31 28.39
CA ALA A 337 3.88 -10.30 29.34
C ALA A 337 5.24 -10.29 28.64
N ALA A 338 6.28 -9.87 29.37
CA ALA A 338 7.66 -9.93 28.88
C ALA A 338 8.19 -11.38 28.89
N GLY A 339 9.05 -11.73 27.92
CA GLY A 339 9.53 -13.12 27.80
C GLY A 339 10.48 -13.57 28.92
N ASN A 340 11.16 -12.65 29.59
CA ASN A 340 12.10 -12.93 30.67
C ASN A 340 11.41 -13.37 31.98
N SER A 341 10.22 -12.86 32.29
CA SER A 341 9.47 -13.27 33.49
C SER A 341 9.02 -14.73 33.42
N LEU A 342 8.91 -15.29 32.22
CA LEU A 342 8.45 -16.65 31.95
C LEU A 342 9.57 -17.71 31.91
N ALA A 343 10.77 -17.30 31.49
CA ALA A 343 11.89 -18.21 31.30
C ALA A 343 12.57 -18.62 32.62
N LEU A 344 12.49 -17.77 33.65
CA LEU A 344 13.13 -17.98 34.95
C LEU A 344 12.43 -19.06 35.81
N ASN A 345 11.13 -19.31 35.61
CA ASN A 345 10.30 -20.01 36.61
C ASN A 345 9.58 -21.27 36.08
N ARG A 346 10.24 -22.08 35.24
CA ARG A 346 9.70 -23.40 34.84
C ARG A 346 9.54 -24.39 36.01
N GLY A 347 10.10 -24.08 37.20
CA GLY A 347 10.08 -24.96 38.37
C GLY A 347 9.24 -24.51 39.57
N SER A 348 8.84 -23.23 39.65
CA SER A 348 8.20 -22.65 40.85
C SER A 348 6.97 -21.82 40.46
N ARG A 349 5.79 -22.42 40.69
CA ARG A 349 4.44 -21.87 40.43
C ARG A 349 3.86 -21.13 41.64
N GLU A 350 4.69 -20.62 42.54
CA GLU A 350 4.21 -19.89 43.71
C GLU A 350 4.02 -18.42 43.35
N GLU A 351 2.77 -17.95 43.40
CA GLU A 351 2.29 -16.54 43.40
C GLU A 351 3.24 -15.53 42.76
N GLN A 352 3.41 -15.64 41.44
CA GLN A 352 4.24 -14.70 40.69
C GLN A 352 3.38 -13.66 40.04
N VAL A 353 3.45 -12.46 40.58
CA VAL A 353 2.89 -11.29 39.96
C VAL A 353 3.81 -10.87 38.81
N VAL A 354 3.28 -10.84 37.58
CA VAL A 354 4.04 -10.52 36.37
C VAL A 354 3.56 -9.20 35.77
N PRO A 355 4.47 -8.29 35.40
CA PRO A 355 4.08 -7.11 34.63
C PRO A 355 3.64 -7.53 33.23
N ALA A 356 2.41 -7.15 32.88
CA ALA A 356 1.82 -7.39 31.58
C ALA A 356 1.25 -6.09 31.01
N ARG A 357 1.27 -5.98 29.69
CA ARG A 357 0.64 -4.88 28.97
C ARG A 357 -0.75 -5.29 28.52
N TYR A 358 -1.75 -4.47 28.79
CA TYR A 358 -3.12 -4.63 28.30
C TYR A 358 -3.67 -3.28 27.85
N ARG A 359 -4.19 -3.20 26.62
CA ARG A 359 -4.77 -1.95 26.06
C ARG A 359 -3.95 -0.69 26.30
N GLN A 360 -2.63 -0.78 26.07
CA GLN A 360 -1.63 0.29 26.24
C GLN A 360 -1.25 0.62 27.69
N GLU A 361 -1.90 0.04 28.68
CA GLU A 361 -1.54 0.18 30.09
C GLU A 361 -0.61 -0.95 30.54
N PHE A 362 0.26 -0.65 31.50
CA PHE A 362 1.06 -1.64 32.19
C PHE A 362 0.33 -2.03 33.48
N LEU A 363 -0.03 -3.29 33.54
CA LEU A 363 -0.70 -3.92 34.66
C LEU A 363 0.22 -4.95 35.30
N THR A 364 -0.09 -5.26 36.54
CA THR A 364 0.62 -6.22 37.35
C THR A 364 -0.38 -7.34 37.61
N ILE A 365 -0.19 -8.49 36.95
CA ILE A 365 -1.16 -9.59 36.93
C ILE A 365 -0.65 -10.78 37.71
N GLU A 366 -1.53 -11.42 38.47
CA GLU A 366 -1.24 -12.70 39.10
C GLU A 366 -1.37 -13.82 38.05
N TRP A 367 -0.50 -14.83 38.19
CA TRP A 367 -0.59 -16.06 37.42
C TRP A 367 -1.66 -16.97 38.03
N GLU A 368 -2.89 -16.88 37.50
CA GLU A 368 -3.94 -17.88 37.73
C GLU A 368 -3.77 -19.08 36.78
#